data_AF-A0AAV3HSX7-F1
#
_entry.id   AF-A0AAV3HSX7-F1
#
_cell.length_a   1.000
_cell.length_b   1.000
_cell.length_c   1.000
_cell.angle_alpha   90.00
_cell.angle_beta   90.00
_cell.angle_gamma   90.00
#
_symmetry.space_group_name_H-M   'P 1'
#
loop_
_entity.id
_entity.type
_entity.pdbx_description
1 polymer ?
#
loop_
_entity_poly.entity_id
_entity_poly.type
_entity_poly.pdbx_seq_one_letter_code
_entity_poly.pdbx_strand_id
1 'polypeptide(L)'
;MSVIDIERLLAPISDATPVGEDARYEFCYEMMESEVKKFGSLFGETVDWGVVKTHATEVLEHHSKDLKAICYLVRALTEEFGLLGFEQGLKLLSEALNRFGVELYPSRKRGRDGAVEWLNHQFKLVSGKLAESAQSWELVSSCISTIEEVQRQFDDVYQDSEADFFEIRTQLNVLSQQAAADDQIDDASVTVEQAISTPTTQPAALETPAQSEVQTAPAKTVTPTPKAAPVKKAVAKEVDVDTDFSSPTASKRTLKKVAEVMLHANPSDPLAYRIYRHLTWDDIDGLPDHQNNQTPLSLAVSSDQQAEYRDKANQESDIDTIKRLERTLTDAPFWLTGHYFVYSMLINLGFDDAATAVKQEVQRFVDSLEGIEHLSFKNSLPFADEATLSWLSTQDATSSTSQSVVQTVVISQEDSLPMEDITLENLGEYAAELARKLELDSSGRGQFMLYLQLIAAYQSVGLYPLCLPYLEKGWEVQKAFNLASWEPHLSSQLEDLIRKTLHQLFRSKDLLPEKYEEWKAIYD
;
A
#
# COMPACT_ATOMS: atom_id res chain seq x y z
N MET A 1 29.97 -20.40 -13.60
CA MET A 1 28.95 -21.45 -13.37
C MET A 1 27.60 -20.80 -13.64
N SER A 2 26.68 -21.48 -14.31
CA SER A 2 25.33 -20.93 -14.52
C SER A 2 24.56 -20.93 -13.21
N VAL A 3 23.87 -19.83 -12.92
CA VAL A 3 23.17 -19.58 -11.65
C VAL A 3 21.77 -20.19 -11.65
N ILE A 4 21.19 -20.37 -12.84
CA ILE A 4 19.85 -20.92 -13.08
C ILE A 4 19.88 -21.87 -14.28
N ASP A 5 19.02 -22.88 -14.26
CA ASP A 5 18.85 -23.78 -15.41
C ASP A 5 17.78 -23.21 -16.37
N ILE A 6 18.20 -22.38 -17.33
CA ILE A 6 17.31 -21.71 -18.29
C ILE A 6 16.51 -22.73 -19.11
N GLU A 7 17.12 -23.85 -19.50
CA GLU A 7 16.44 -24.88 -20.30
C GLU A 7 15.30 -25.53 -19.52
N ARG A 8 15.53 -25.79 -18.23
CA ARG A 8 14.48 -26.31 -17.35
C ARG A 8 13.35 -25.30 -17.15
N LEU A 9 13.67 -24.03 -16.90
CA LEU A 9 12.67 -22.96 -16.70
C LEU A 9 11.81 -22.73 -17.95
N LEU A 10 12.38 -22.90 -19.14
CA LEU A 10 11.70 -22.71 -20.41
C LEU A 10 11.25 -24.02 -21.08
N ALA A 11 11.31 -25.16 -20.37
CA ALA A 11 10.74 -26.40 -20.86
C ALA A 11 9.22 -26.25 -21.02
N PRO A 12 8.60 -26.75 -22.13
CA PRO A 12 7.16 -26.69 -22.31
C PRO A 12 6.40 -27.27 -21.12
N ILE A 13 5.37 -26.58 -20.65
CA ILE A 13 4.59 -27.02 -19.48
C ILE A 13 3.78 -28.28 -19.81
N SER A 14 3.19 -28.32 -21.00
CA SER A 14 2.58 -29.52 -21.56
C SER A 14 2.67 -29.52 -23.09
N ASP A 15 2.51 -30.70 -23.70
CA ASP A 15 2.49 -30.84 -25.17
C ASP A 15 1.33 -30.05 -25.82
N ALA A 16 0.23 -29.85 -25.09
CA ALA A 16 -0.96 -29.16 -25.59
C ALA A 16 -0.90 -27.64 -25.37
N THR A 17 -0.29 -27.20 -24.27
CA THR A 17 -0.12 -25.80 -23.89
C THR A 17 1.34 -25.55 -23.47
N PRO A 18 2.26 -25.32 -24.42
CA PRO A 18 3.69 -25.14 -24.12
C PRO A 18 3.96 -23.99 -23.13
N VAL A 19 3.16 -22.92 -23.20
CA VAL A 19 3.22 -21.75 -22.32
C VAL A 19 2.38 -21.88 -21.04
N GLY A 20 1.62 -22.96 -20.87
CA GLY A 20 0.72 -23.15 -19.74
C GLY A 20 -0.53 -22.26 -19.78
N GLU A 21 -1.07 -21.94 -18.60
CA GLU A 21 -2.25 -21.10 -18.42
C GLU A 21 -1.90 -19.81 -17.64
N ASP A 22 -2.85 -18.91 -17.46
CA ASP A 22 -2.65 -17.69 -16.68
C ASP A 22 -2.50 -18.03 -15.19
N ALA A 23 -1.27 -17.93 -14.65
CA ALA A 23 -0.96 -18.33 -13.28
C ALA A 23 -1.48 -17.37 -12.21
N ARG A 24 -2.20 -16.28 -12.55
CA ARG A 24 -2.68 -15.27 -11.58
C ARG A 24 -3.50 -15.81 -10.40
N TYR A 25 -4.09 -17.00 -10.54
CA TYR A 25 -4.87 -17.65 -9.48
C TYR A 25 -4.13 -18.80 -8.80
N GLU A 26 -2.87 -19.05 -9.17
CA GLU A 26 -2.03 -20.05 -8.55
C GLU A 26 -1.43 -19.51 -7.24
N PHE A 27 -1.37 -20.39 -6.24
CA PHE A 27 -0.88 -20.01 -4.92
C PHE A 27 0.56 -19.47 -4.96
N CYS A 28 1.44 -20.11 -5.74
CA CYS A 28 2.82 -19.64 -5.90
C CYS A 28 2.89 -18.23 -6.52
N TYR A 29 2.00 -17.92 -7.47
CA TYR A 29 1.94 -16.59 -8.08
C TYR A 29 1.48 -15.53 -7.07
N GLU A 30 0.47 -15.83 -6.26
CA GLU A 30 0.02 -14.95 -5.18
C GLU A 30 1.13 -14.72 -4.15
N MET A 31 1.88 -15.77 -3.78
CA MET A 31 2.96 -15.67 -2.82
C MET A 31 4.09 -14.76 -3.31
N MET A 32 4.59 -14.94 -4.55
CA MET A 32 5.63 -14.05 -5.08
C MET A 32 5.14 -12.59 -5.19
N GLU A 33 3.86 -12.36 -5.55
CA GLU A 33 3.31 -11.00 -5.58
C GLU A 33 3.18 -10.40 -4.18
N SER A 34 2.70 -11.16 -3.20
CA SER A 34 2.55 -10.69 -1.83
C SER A 34 3.89 -10.30 -1.21
N GLU A 35 4.94 -11.06 -1.53
CA GLU A 35 6.29 -10.79 -1.06
C GLU A 35 6.86 -9.53 -1.70
N VAL A 36 6.71 -9.39 -3.02
CA VAL A 36 7.11 -8.16 -3.74
C VAL A 36 6.31 -6.95 -3.27
N LYS A 37 5.04 -7.09 -2.85
CA LYS A 37 4.21 -5.98 -2.31
C LYS A 37 4.69 -5.48 -0.94
N LYS A 38 5.49 -6.24 -0.19
CA LYS A 38 6.16 -5.73 1.01
C LYS A 38 7.18 -4.65 0.67
N PHE A 39 7.66 -4.62 -0.58
CA PHE A 39 8.51 -3.55 -1.08
C PHE A 39 7.74 -2.22 -1.05
N GLY A 40 8.16 -1.30 -0.18
CA GLY A 40 7.44 -0.03 0.06
C GLY A 40 6.39 -0.08 1.18
N SER A 41 6.34 -1.18 1.96
CA SER A 41 5.50 -1.28 3.15
C SER A 41 5.91 -0.23 4.20
N LEU A 42 4.95 0.58 4.65
CA LEU A 42 5.15 1.59 5.69
C LEU A 42 5.42 0.97 7.08
N PHE A 43 5.22 -0.35 7.20
CA PHE A 43 5.43 -1.10 8.44
C PHE A 43 6.88 -1.63 8.58
N GLY A 44 7.78 -1.25 7.68
CA GLY A 44 9.20 -1.63 7.75
C GLY A 44 9.46 -3.10 7.39
N GLU A 45 8.53 -3.74 6.70
CA GLU A 45 8.70 -5.10 6.20
C GLU A 45 9.72 -5.12 5.06
N THR A 46 10.64 -6.08 5.09
CA THR A 46 11.63 -6.31 4.02
C THR A 46 11.19 -7.46 3.14
N VAL A 47 11.41 -7.34 1.83
CA VAL A 47 11.13 -8.41 0.87
C VAL A 47 12.11 -9.56 1.05
N ASP A 48 11.60 -10.77 1.20
CA ASP A 48 12.40 -11.99 1.09
C ASP A 48 12.52 -12.43 -0.38
N TRP A 49 13.63 -12.05 -1.01
CA TRP A 49 13.92 -12.41 -2.40
C TRP A 49 14.12 -13.91 -2.63
N GLY A 50 14.43 -14.69 -1.58
CA GLY A 50 14.50 -16.16 -1.66
C GLY A 50 13.12 -16.78 -1.85
N VAL A 51 12.10 -16.24 -1.18
CA VAL A 51 10.69 -16.61 -1.38
C VAL A 51 10.22 -16.23 -2.78
N VAL A 52 10.53 -15.02 -3.24
CA VAL A 52 10.21 -14.57 -4.61
C VAL A 52 10.84 -15.48 -5.66
N LYS A 53 12.13 -15.82 -5.52
CA LYS A 53 12.84 -16.73 -6.43
C LYS A 53 12.20 -18.12 -6.48
N THR A 54 11.86 -18.67 -5.32
CA THR A 54 11.27 -20.02 -5.19
C THR A 54 9.95 -20.09 -5.94
N HIS A 55 9.05 -19.15 -5.67
CA HIS A 55 7.72 -19.17 -6.27
C HIS A 55 7.70 -18.71 -7.72
N ALA A 56 8.56 -17.76 -8.13
CA ALA A 56 8.70 -17.41 -9.55
C ALA A 56 9.22 -18.60 -10.37
N THR A 57 10.15 -19.38 -9.81
CA THR A 57 10.63 -20.63 -10.44
C THR A 57 9.50 -21.66 -10.55
N GLU A 58 8.72 -21.85 -9.49
CA GLU A 58 7.56 -22.75 -9.49
C GLU A 58 6.52 -22.37 -10.54
N VAL A 59 6.20 -21.07 -10.68
CA VAL A 59 5.32 -20.56 -11.74
C VAL A 59 5.85 -20.95 -13.12
N LEU A 60 7.13 -20.67 -13.39
CA LEU A 60 7.74 -20.91 -14.69
C LEU A 60 7.86 -22.41 -15.01
N GLU A 61 8.16 -23.26 -14.03
CA GLU A 61 8.31 -24.71 -14.26
C GLU A 61 6.98 -25.45 -14.42
N HIS A 62 5.92 -25.01 -13.74
CA HIS A 62 4.72 -25.84 -13.58
C HIS A 62 3.41 -25.21 -14.07
N HIS A 63 3.30 -23.88 -14.16
CA HIS A 63 2.00 -23.22 -14.34
C HIS A 63 1.92 -22.32 -15.57
N SER A 64 2.88 -21.41 -15.73
CA SER A 64 2.84 -20.40 -16.79
C SER A 64 4.21 -19.90 -17.22
N LYS A 65 4.41 -19.73 -18.53
CA LYS A 65 5.50 -18.92 -19.07
C LYS A 65 5.09 -17.45 -19.00
N ASP A 66 5.35 -16.84 -17.85
CA ASP A 66 4.90 -15.51 -17.50
C ASP A 66 6.07 -14.51 -17.40
N LEU A 67 5.97 -13.44 -18.18
CA LEU A 67 6.92 -12.34 -18.26
C LEU A 67 7.12 -11.64 -16.90
N LYS A 68 6.06 -11.46 -16.12
CA LYS A 68 6.15 -10.83 -14.79
C LYS A 68 6.88 -11.74 -13.81
N ALA A 69 6.62 -13.05 -13.85
CA ALA A 69 7.39 -14.03 -13.09
C ALA A 69 8.88 -14.01 -13.47
N ILE A 70 9.19 -13.90 -14.78
CA ILE A 70 10.58 -13.73 -15.26
C ILE A 70 11.20 -12.44 -14.70
N CYS A 71 10.51 -11.29 -14.78
CA CYS A 71 11.01 -10.02 -14.23
C CYS A 71 11.28 -10.12 -12.72
N TYR A 72 10.40 -10.75 -11.96
CA TYR A 72 10.58 -10.96 -10.52
C TYR A 72 11.77 -11.88 -10.23
N LEU A 73 11.94 -12.94 -11.01
CA LEU A 73 13.09 -13.83 -10.91
C LEU A 73 14.40 -13.11 -11.24
N VAL A 74 14.44 -12.28 -12.29
CA VAL A 74 15.61 -11.46 -12.65
C VAL A 74 16.04 -10.59 -11.46
N ARG A 75 15.09 -9.91 -10.82
CA ARG A 75 15.38 -9.06 -9.65
C ARG A 75 15.84 -9.87 -8.44
N ALA A 76 15.26 -11.04 -8.19
CA ALA A 76 15.67 -11.92 -7.10
C ALA A 76 17.10 -12.46 -7.30
N LEU A 77 17.43 -12.87 -8.53
CA LEU A 77 18.78 -13.31 -8.91
C LEU A 77 19.81 -12.18 -8.77
N THR A 78 19.41 -10.95 -9.08
CA THR A 78 20.26 -9.77 -8.91
C THR A 78 20.56 -9.51 -7.43
N GLU A 79 19.63 -9.76 -6.52
CA GLU A 79 19.88 -9.62 -5.08
C GLU A 79 20.89 -10.67 -4.58
N GLU A 80 20.75 -11.91 -5.03
CA GLU A 80 21.52 -13.05 -4.52
C GLU A 80 22.92 -13.14 -5.15
N PHE A 81 23.05 -12.84 -6.44
CA PHE A 81 24.29 -13.05 -7.21
C PHE A 81 24.80 -11.77 -7.90
N GLY A 82 24.22 -10.61 -7.61
CA GLY A 82 24.63 -9.33 -8.20
C GLY A 82 24.45 -9.30 -9.72
N LEU A 83 25.39 -8.65 -10.41
CA LEU A 83 25.33 -8.45 -11.85
C LEU A 83 25.38 -9.78 -12.65
N LEU A 84 26.02 -10.82 -12.10
CA LEU A 84 26.02 -12.16 -12.72
C LEU A 84 24.60 -12.75 -12.74
N GLY A 85 23.86 -12.62 -11.64
CA GLY A 85 22.47 -13.06 -11.55
C GLY A 85 21.56 -12.27 -12.50
N PHE A 86 21.80 -10.96 -12.61
CA PHE A 86 21.10 -10.11 -13.58
C PHE A 86 21.33 -10.56 -15.03
N GLU A 87 22.58 -10.82 -15.41
CA GLU A 87 22.94 -11.28 -16.76
C GLU A 87 22.24 -12.59 -17.14
N GLN A 88 22.23 -13.56 -16.23
CA GLN A 88 21.53 -14.83 -16.43
C GLN A 88 20.02 -14.65 -16.52
N GLY A 89 19.45 -13.73 -15.72
CA GLY A 89 18.03 -13.35 -15.82
C GLY A 89 17.68 -12.70 -17.16
N LEU A 90 18.54 -11.83 -17.70
CA LEU A 90 18.33 -11.23 -19.02
C LEU A 90 18.39 -12.27 -20.14
N LYS A 91 19.28 -13.26 -20.04
CA LYS A 91 19.33 -14.39 -20.97
C LYS A 91 18.05 -15.23 -20.91
N LEU A 92 17.52 -15.48 -19.71
CA LEU A 92 16.22 -16.15 -19.54
C LEU A 92 15.10 -15.36 -20.23
N LEU A 93 15.06 -14.04 -20.03
CA LEU A 93 14.08 -13.16 -20.66
C LEU A 93 14.18 -13.17 -22.19
N SER A 94 15.40 -13.04 -22.73
CA SER A 94 15.64 -13.10 -24.18
C SER A 94 15.21 -14.43 -24.78
N GLU A 95 15.58 -15.53 -24.15
CA GLU A 95 15.23 -16.87 -24.64
C GLU A 95 13.72 -17.13 -24.54
N ALA A 96 13.04 -16.63 -23.51
CA ALA A 96 11.60 -16.72 -23.38
C ALA A 96 10.88 -15.95 -24.50
N LEU A 97 11.33 -14.72 -24.81
CA LEU A 97 10.78 -13.91 -25.91
C LEU A 97 10.96 -14.62 -27.25
N ASN A 98 12.13 -15.22 -27.50
CA ASN A 98 12.40 -15.96 -28.73
C ASN A 98 11.58 -17.25 -28.87
N ARG A 99 11.41 -18.02 -27.78
CA ARG A 99 10.69 -19.31 -27.82
C ARG A 99 9.18 -19.15 -27.90
N PHE A 100 8.62 -18.19 -27.17
CA PHE A 100 7.18 -18.11 -26.91
C PHE A 100 6.54 -16.84 -27.45
N GLY A 101 7.30 -15.75 -27.61
CA GLY A 101 6.82 -14.50 -28.20
C GLY A 101 5.48 -14.02 -27.59
N VAL A 102 4.49 -13.81 -28.46
CA VAL A 102 3.17 -13.28 -28.07
C VAL A 102 2.35 -14.23 -27.19
N GLU A 103 2.75 -15.50 -27.06
CA GLU A 103 2.06 -16.49 -26.22
C GLU A 103 2.43 -16.39 -24.74
N LEU A 104 3.46 -15.60 -24.38
CA LEU A 104 3.79 -15.34 -22.99
C LEU A 104 2.65 -14.62 -22.26
N TYR A 105 2.45 -14.99 -20.99
CA TYR A 105 1.60 -14.23 -20.09
C TYR A 105 2.37 -13.05 -19.49
N PRO A 106 1.71 -11.95 -19.11
CA PRO A 106 0.30 -11.65 -19.31
C PRO A 106 -0.02 -11.34 -20.79
N SER A 107 -1.17 -11.81 -21.28
CA SER A 107 -1.59 -11.56 -22.67
C SER A 107 -2.06 -10.12 -22.96
N ARG A 108 -2.29 -9.30 -21.93
CA ARG A 108 -2.74 -7.90 -22.06
C ARG A 108 -1.54 -6.95 -22.07
N LYS A 109 -1.51 -5.99 -23.01
CA LYS A 109 -0.48 -4.93 -23.13
C LYS A 109 -0.07 -4.37 -21.77
N ARG A 110 -1.03 -3.77 -21.05
CA ARG A 110 -0.78 -3.16 -19.72
C ARG A 110 -0.03 -4.07 -18.74
N GLY A 111 -0.34 -5.37 -18.72
CA GLY A 111 0.33 -6.31 -17.83
C GLY A 111 1.78 -6.58 -18.22
N ARG A 112 2.08 -6.61 -19.52
CA ARG A 112 3.43 -6.76 -20.05
C ARG A 112 4.26 -5.50 -19.82
N ASP A 113 3.73 -4.36 -20.23
CA ASP A 113 4.37 -3.04 -20.09
C ASP A 113 4.69 -2.78 -18.62
N GLY A 114 3.74 -3.03 -17.72
CA GLY A 114 3.94 -2.87 -16.28
C GLY A 114 5.00 -3.82 -15.68
N ALA A 115 5.21 -5.01 -16.25
CA ALA A 115 6.28 -5.91 -15.80
C ALA A 115 7.67 -5.38 -16.20
N VAL A 116 7.80 -4.82 -17.40
CA VAL A 116 9.03 -4.20 -17.91
C VAL A 116 9.35 -2.91 -17.15
N GLU A 117 8.36 -2.03 -16.97
CA GLU A 117 8.49 -0.80 -16.19
C GLU A 117 8.90 -1.09 -14.74
N TRP A 118 8.29 -2.11 -14.13
CA TRP A 118 8.68 -2.56 -12.80
C TRP A 118 10.15 -3.01 -12.77
N LEU A 119 10.60 -3.81 -13.75
CA LEU A 119 11.99 -4.26 -13.80
C LEU A 119 12.98 -3.10 -13.97
N ASN A 120 12.67 -2.11 -14.81
CA ASN A 120 13.46 -0.88 -14.94
C ASN A 120 13.63 -0.16 -13.59
N HIS A 121 12.52 0.08 -12.90
CA HIS A 121 12.53 0.75 -11.61
C HIS A 121 13.35 -0.05 -10.58
N GLN A 122 13.16 -1.37 -10.52
CA GLN A 122 13.89 -2.21 -9.59
C GLN A 122 15.39 -2.28 -9.87
N PHE A 123 15.78 -2.30 -11.14
CA PHE A 123 17.20 -2.27 -11.51
C PHE A 123 17.86 -0.94 -11.12
N LYS A 124 17.16 0.19 -11.31
CA LYS A 124 17.62 1.52 -10.87
C LYS A 124 17.87 1.59 -9.36
N LEU A 125 17.04 0.93 -8.55
CA LEU A 125 17.22 0.91 -7.10
C LEU A 125 18.44 0.08 -6.68
N VAL A 126 18.69 -1.04 -7.35
CA VAL A 126 19.84 -1.91 -7.02
C VAL A 126 21.14 -1.45 -7.69
N SER A 127 21.08 -0.62 -8.74
CA SER A 127 22.28 -0.17 -9.48
C SER A 127 23.27 0.59 -8.59
N GLY A 128 22.79 1.37 -7.63
CA GLY A 128 23.64 2.03 -6.64
C GLY A 128 24.46 1.04 -5.80
N LYS A 129 23.81 -0.02 -5.30
CA LYS A 129 24.47 -1.11 -4.56
C LYS A 129 25.44 -1.90 -5.44
N LEU A 130 25.10 -2.11 -6.71
CA LEU A 130 25.98 -2.77 -7.67
C LEU A 130 27.24 -1.93 -7.95
N ALA A 131 27.11 -0.61 -8.04
CA ALA A 131 28.22 0.32 -8.28
C ALA A 131 29.24 0.38 -7.11
N GLU A 132 28.84 0.00 -5.89
CA GLU A 132 29.76 -0.08 -4.74
C GLU A 132 30.75 -1.26 -4.84
N SER A 133 30.46 -2.25 -5.67
CA SER A 133 31.30 -3.44 -5.87
C SER A 133 31.96 -3.40 -7.24
N ALA A 134 33.26 -3.74 -7.30
CA ALA A 134 34.00 -3.77 -8.56
C ALA A 134 33.36 -4.78 -9.53
N GLN A 135 32.85 -4.27 -10.65
CA GLN A 135 32.25 -5.08 -11.71
C GLN A 135 33.26 -5.31 -12.82
N SER A 136 33.36 -6.54 -13.32
CA SER A 136 34.13 -6.83 -14.52
C SER A 136 33.49 -6.14 -15.73
N TRP A 137 34.29 -5.40 -16.50
CA TRP A 137 33.84 -4.77 -17.75
C TRP A 137 33.21 -5.78 -18.72
N GLU A 138 33.75 -7.01 -18.80
CA GLU A 138 33.22 -8.07 -19.66
C GLU A 138 31.77 -8.42 -19.30
N LEU A 139 31.47 -8.49 -18.01
CA LEU A 139 30.14 -8.81 -17.50
C LEU A 139 29.14 -7.67 -17.75
N VAL A 140 29.57 -6.42 -17.52
CA VAL A 140 28.75 -5.23 -17.81
C VAL A 140 28.46 -5.13 -19.31
N SER A 141 29.48 -5.35 -20.14
CA SER A 141 29.34 -5.35 -21.61
C SER A 141 28.41 -6.47 -22.09
N SER A 142 28.49 -7.67 -21.51
CA SER A 142 27.56 -8.78 -21.77
C SER A 142 26.11 -8.38 -21.42
N CYS A 143 25.89 -7.73 -20.28
CA CYS A 143 24.56 -7.24 -19.89
C CYS A 143 24.01 -6.20 -20.86
N ILE A 144 24.85 -5.25 -21.31
CA ILE A 144 24.46 -4.23 -22.29
C ILE A 144 24.05 -4.88 -23.62
N SER A 145 24.87 -5.81 -24.13
CA SER A 145 24.53 -6.52 -25.37
C SER A 145 23.24 -7.34 -25.23
N THR A 146 23.04 -7.98 -24.07
CA THR A 146 21.85 -8.81 -23.84
C THR A 146 20.59 -7.96 -23.70
N ILE A 147 20.64 -6.81 -23.02
CA ILE A 147 19.45 -5.94 -22.87
C ILE A 147 19.07 -5.26 -24.20
N GLU A 148 20.04 -4.92 -25.05
CA GLU A 148 19.77 -4.40 -26.40
C GLU A 148 19.10 -5.44 -27.29
N GLU A 149 19.50 -6.71 -27.15
CA GLU A 149 18.87 -7.81 -27.85
C GLU A 149 17.45 -8.09 -27.32
N VAL A 150 17.26 -8.07 -25.99
CA VAL A 150 15.93 -8.17 -25.36
C VAL A 150 15.02 -7.03 -25.84
N GLN A 151 15.51 -5.79 -25.91
CA GLN A 151 14.72 -4.65 -26.42
C GLN A 151 14.25 -4.92 -27.86
N ARG A 152 15.16 -5.34 -28.74
CA ARG A 152 14.81 -5.63 -30.15
C ARG A 152 13.76 -6.73 -30.22
N GLN A 153 13.95 -7.84 -29.51
CA GLN A 153 12.99 -8.95 -29.48
C GLN A 153 11.64 -8.53 -28.92
N PHE A 154 11.64 -7.72 -27.86
CA PHE A 154 10.41 -7.23 -27.24
C PHE A 154 9.62 -6.31 -28.19
N ASP A 155 10.30 -5.40 -28.89
CA ASP A 155 9.66 -4.51 -29.89
C ASP A 155 9.13 -5.31 -31.10
N ASP A 156 9.87 -6.33 -31.55
CA ASP A 156 9.46 -7.20 -32.65
C ASP A 156 8.23 -8.05 -32.30
N VAL A 157 8.17 -8.57 -31.06
CA VAL A 157 7.06 -9.39 -30.55
C VAL A 157 5.84 -8.54 -30.19
N TYR A 158 6.03 -7.37 -29.57
CA TYR A 158 4.97 -6.52 -29.03
C TYR A 158 4.99 -5.12 -29.63
N GLN A 159 4.62 -5.01 -30.91
CA GLN A 159 4.53 -3.73 -31.62
C GLN A 159 3.50 -2.75 -31.04
N ASP A 160 2.60 -3.24 -30.18
CA ASP A 160 1.62 -2.42 -29.47
C ASP A 160 2.18 -1.81 -28.18
N SER A 161 3.30 -2.31 -27.65
CA SER A 161 3.91 -1.88 -26.39
C SER A 161 4.57 -0.51 -26.50
N GLU A 162 4.51 0.26 -25.40
CA GLU A 162 5.26 1.52 -25.25
C GLU A 162 6.40 1.40 -24.23
N ALA A 163 6.51 0.25 -23.55
CA ALA A 163 7.58 -0.01 -22.59
C ALA A 163 8.91 -0.30 -23.31
N ASP A 164 9.99 0.22 -22.74
CA ASP A 164 11.37 0.00 -23.18
C ASP A 164 12.26 -0.38 -21.99
N PHE A 165 13.51 -0.77 -22.24
CA PHE A 165 14.53 -1.08 -21.23
C PHE A 165 15.57 0.06 -21.10
N PHE A 166 15.17 1.31 -21.36
CA PHE A 166 16.07 2.46 -21.43
C PHE A 166 16.78 2.74 -20.11
N GLU A 167 16.07 2.66 -18.98
CA GLU A 167 16.67 2.94 -17.65
C GLU A 167 17.72 1.88 -17.31
N ILE A 168 17.45 0.59 -17.53
CA ILE A 168 18.45 -0.49 -17.34
C ILE A 168 19.70 -0.22 -18.17
N ARG A 169 19.52 0.07 -19.46
CA ARG A 169 20.64 0.37 -20.37
C ARG A 169 21.43 1.60 -19.89
N THR A 170 20.75 2.63 -19.40
CA THR A 170 21.40 3.84 -18.86
C THR A 170 22.25 3.51 -17.64
N GLN A 171 21.70 2.76 -16.69
CA GLN A 171 22.42 2.34 -15.47
C GLN A 171 23.61 1.42 -15.79
N LEU A 172 23.46 0.48 -16.73
CA LEU A 172 24.57 -0.37 -17.19
C LEU A 172 25.67 0.44 -17.87
N ASN A 173 25.34 1.48 -18.64
CA ASN A 173 26.34 2.37 -19.23
C ASN A 173 27.10 3.17 -18.17
N VAL A 174 26.45 3.58 -17.09
CA VAL A 174 27.12 4.22 -15.94
C VAL A 174 28.09 3.23 -15.28
N LEU A 175 27.65 2.00 -15.01
CA LEU A 175 28.50 0.94 -14.48
C LEU A 175 29.69 0.61 -15.41
N SER A 176 29.49 0.66 -16.73
CA SER A 176 30.53 0.41 -17.72
C SER A 176 31.61 1.50 -17.69
N GLN A 177 31.22 2.76 -17.53
CA GLN A 177 32.18 3.87 -17.38
C GLN A 177 33.00 3.76 -16.09
N GLN A 178 32.39 3.28 -15.01
CA GLN A 178 33.08 3.04 -13.73
C GLN A 178 34.05 1.85 -13.83
N ALA A 179 33.60 0.72 -14.40
CA ALA A 179 34.45 -0.45 -14.62
C ALA A 179 35.65 -0.13 -15.54
N ALA A 180 35.45 0.68 -16.58
CA ALA A 180 36.53 1.12 -17.46
C ALA A 180 37.52 2.09 -16.77
N ALA A 181 37.09 2.81 -15.73
CA ALA A 181 37.99 3.66 -14.93
C ALA A 181 38.82 2.82 -13.95
N ASP A 182 38.25 1.75 -13.40
CA ASP A 182 38.95 0.83 -12.50
C ASP A 182 39.98 -0.05 -13.24
N ASP A 183 39.67 -0.55 -14.44
CA ASP A 183 40.63 -1.29 -15.29
C ASP A 183 41.83 -0.41 -15.71
N GLN A 184 41.64 0.91 -15.84
CA GLN A 184 42.76 1.85 -16.11
C GLN A 184 43.65 2.11 -14.89
N ILE A 185 43.14 1.90 -13.67
CA ILE A 185 43.92 1.99 -12.43
C ILE A 185 44.72 0.69 -12.22
N ASP A 186 44.16 -0.47 -12.56
CA ASP A 186 44.90 -1.73 -12.55
C ASP A 186 45.98 -1.78 -13.65
N ASP A 187 45.74 -1.26 -14.86
CA ASP A 187 46.77 -1.24 -15.93
C ASP A 187 47.94 -0.26 -15.61
N ALA A 188 47.67 0.81 -14.84
CA ALA A 188 48.69 1.72 -14.30
C ALA A 188 49.48 1.11 -13.11
N SER A 189 48.89 0.14 -12.41
CA SER A 189 49.51 -0.58 -11.29
C SER A 189 50.36 -1.77 -11.77
N VAL A 190 49.99 -2.38 -12.91
CA VAL A 190 50.70 -3.52 -13.51
C VAL A 190 51.97 -3.07 -14.27
N THR A 191 52.14 -1.79 -14.59
CA THR A 191 53.36 -1.30 -15.27
C THR A 191 54.58 -1.11 -14.36
N VAL A 192 54.45 -1.24 -13.03
CA VAL A 192 55.59 -1.04 -12.09
C VAL A 192 56.17 -2.35 -11.54
N GLU A 193 55.49 -3.50 -11.64
CA GLU A 193 55.92 -4.71 -10.91
C GLU A 193 55.99 -6.04 -11.69
N GLN A 194 56.13 -6.00 -13.03
CA GLN A 194 56.50 -7.18 -13.82
C GLN A 194 57.71 -6.95 -14.73
N ALA A 195 58.84 -6.65 -14.12
CA ALA A 195 60.12 -7.17 -14.58
C ALA A 195 60.67 -8.05 -13.45
N ILE A 196 60.47 -9.38 -13.56
CA ILE A 196 61.37 -10.48 -13.15
C ILE A 196 60.60 -11.81 -13.31
N SER A 197 60.90 -12.49 -14.42
CA SER A 197 61.17 -13.94 -14.52
C SER A 197 60.10 -14.99 -14.14
N THR A 198 59.56 -15.63 -15.17
CA THR A 198 59.26 -17.09 -15.21
C THR A 198 60.59 -17.89 -15.41
N PRO A 199 60.70 -19.23 -15.18
CA PRO A 199 59.72 -20.21 -15.67
C PRO A 199 59.55 -21.59 -14.96
N THR A 200 58.49 -22.28 -15.43
CA THR A 200 58.28 -23.74 -15.54
C THR A 200 57.99 -24.55 -14.27
N THR A 201 56.88 -25.31 -14.25
CA THR A 201 56.80 -26.76 -14.57
C THR A 201 55.32 -27.24 -14.53
N GLN A 202 54.89 -27.98 -15.57
CA GLN A 202 53.67 -28.82 -15.64
C GLN A 202 53.92 -30.19 -14.93
N PRO A 203 53.03 -31.20 -14.97
CA PRO A 203 51.61 -31.29 -14.57
C PRO A 203 51.39 -32.52 -13.63
N ALA A 204 50.25 -32.63 -12.94
CA ALA A 204 49.85 -33.92 -12.34
C ALA A 204 48.34 -34.10 -12.31
N ALA A 205 47.94 -35.31 -12.70
CA ALA A 205 46.60 -35.78 -13.02
C ALA A 205 45.94 -36.54 -11.85
N LEU A 206 44.76 -37.12 -12.15
CA LEU A 206 43.98 -38.18 -11.45
C LEU A 206 42.94 -37.60 -10.46
N GLU A 207 41.66 -38.00 -10.40
CA GLU A 207 40.90 -39.14 -10.93
C GLU A 207 39.39 -38.85 -10.77
N THR A 208 38.55 -39.35 -11.69
CA THR A 208 37.11 -39.69 -11.50
C THR A 208 37.04 -41.20 -11.14
N PRO A 209 35.90 -41.90 -10.91
CA PRO A 209 34.48 -41.53 -10.79
C PRO A 209 33.66 -42.37 -9.75
N ALA A 210 32.33 -42.27 -9.87
CA ALA A 210 31.28 -43.29 -9.60
C ALA A 210 30.39 -43.00 -8.36
N GLN A 211 29.17 -42.49 -8.55
CA GLN A 211 27.92 -43.20 -8.94
C GLN A 211 27.28 -44.00 -7.79
N SER A 212 26.01 -43.70 -7.50
CA SER A 212 24.97 -44.72 -7.29
C SER A 212 23.59 -44.12 -7.51
N GLU A 213 22.88 -44.72 -8.47
CA GLU A 213 21.46 -44.57 -8.78
C GLU A 213 20.58 -45.14 -7.66
N VAL A 214 19.37 -44.60 -7.49
CA VAL A 214 18.19 -45.45 -7.20
C VAL A 214 16.95 -44.85 -7.90
N GLN A 215 16.39 -45.64 -8.82
CA GLN A 215 15.06 -45.49 -9.41
C GLN A 215 13.98 -46.04 -8.47
N THR A 216 12.76 -45.48 -8.53
CA THR A 216 11.44 -46.16 -8.67
C THR A 216 10.35 -45.09 -8.52
N ALA A 217 9.62 -44.69 -9.57
CA ALA A 217 8.44 -45.31 -10.19
C ALA A 217 7.09 -45.01 -9.48
N PRO A 218 5.98 -44.84 -10.24
CA PRO A 218 4.89 -43.88 -9.93
C PRO A 218 3.50 -44.52 -9.75
N ALA A 219 2.54 -43.76 -9.21
CA ALA A 219 1.06 -43.93 -9.31
C ALA A 219 0.39 -42.99 -8.28
N LYS A 220 -0.76 -42.32 -8.47
CA LYS A 220 -1.86 -42.43 -9.44
C LYS A 220 -2.73 -41.17 -9.33
N THR A 221 -3.30 -40.81 -10.48
CA THR A 221 -4.36 -39.85 -10.77
C THR A 221 -5.67 -40.14 -10.03
N VAL A 222 -6.36 -39.11 -9.56
CA VAL A 222 -7.84 -39.06 -9.49
C VAL A 222 -8.31 -37.65 -9.86
N THR A 223 -8.99 -37.54 -10.99
CA THR A 223 -9.69 -36.35 -11.52
C THR A 223 -11.16 -36.34 -11.05
N PRO A 224 -12.00 -35.31 -11.35
CA PRO A 224 -12.65 -34.51 -10.33
C PRO A 224 -14.19 -34.58 -10.41
N THR A 225 -14.89 -33.83 -9.55
CA THR A 225 -16.34 -33.58 -9.67
C THR A 225 -16.70 -32.16 -9.21
N PRO A 226 -17.81 -31.56 -9.70
CA PRO A 226 -17.75 -30.29 -10.43
C PRO A 226 -18.45 -29.08 -9.76
N LYS A 227 -17.91 -27.93 -10.14
CA LYS A 227 -18.44 -26.55 -10.27
C LYS A 227 -19.96 -26.33 -10.07
N ALA A 228 -20.30 -25.39 -9.19
CA ALA A 228 -21.54 -24.62 -9.23
C ALA A 228 -21.27 -23.23 -9.87
N ALA A 229 -22.19 -22.78 -10.73
CA ALA A 229 -22.05 -21.57 -11.54
C ALA A 229 -22.43 -20.27 -10.79
N PRO A 230 -21.82 -19.11 -11.15
CA PRO A 230 -22.01 -17.84 -10.44
C PRO A 230 -23.14 -16.97 -11.01
N VAL A 231 -23.68 -16.10 -10.15
CA VAL A 231 -24.67 -15.07 -10.47
C VAL A 231 -23.94 -13.80 -10.94
N LYS A 232 -24.32 -13.27 -12.11
CA LYS A 232 -23.71 -12.09 -12.74
C LYS A 232 -24.07 -10.78 -12.00
N LYS A 233 -23.06 -10.03 -11.53
CA LYS A 233 -23.18 -8.59 -11.22
C LYS A 233 -22.66 -7.75 -12.39
N ALA A 234 -23.28 -6.59 -12.60
CA ALA A 234 -23.05 -5.67 -13.70
C ALA A 234 -21.62 -5.11 -13.73
N VAL A 235 -21.08 -4.96 -14.95
CA VAL A 235 -19.70 -4.51 -15.23
C VAL A 235 -19.63 -2.98 -15.09
N ALA A 236 -18.83 -2.50 -14.14
CA ALA A 236 -18.41 -1.11 -14.07
C ALA A 236 -17.33 -0.85 -15.13
N LYS A 237 -17.38 0.32 -15.79
CA LYS A 237 -16.30 0.78 -16.67
C LYS A 237 -15.05 1.01 -15.81
N GLU A 238 -14.04 0.16 -15.94
CA GLU A 238 -12.72 0.37 -15.35
C GLU A 238 -12.06 1.55 -16.06
N VAL A 239 -11.96 2.70 -15.39
CA VAL A 239 -11.11 3.80 -15.83
C VAL A 239 -9.74 3.53 -15.24
N ASP A 240 -8.78 3.30 -16.12
CA ASP A 240 -7.40 3.06 -15.73
C ASP A 240 -6.73 4.37 -15.31
N VAL A 241 -6.57 4.56 -13.99
CA VAL A 241 -5.76 5.66 -13.44
C VAL A 241 -4.34 5.13 -13.31
N ASP A 242 -3.39 5.76 -14.03
CA ASP A 242 -1.95 5.56 -13.84
C ASP A 242 -1.59 5.90 -12.38
N THR A 243 -1.23 4.86 -11.62
CA THR A 243 -0.98 4.95 -10.18
C THR A 243 0.50 4.82 -9.91
N ASP A 244 1.15 5.97 -9.73
CA ASP A 244 2.55 6.10 -9.36
C ASP A 244 2.66 6.56 -7.89
N PHE A 245 3.25 5.72 -7.05
CA PHE A 245 3.52 5.99 -5.63
C PHE A 245 5.03 6.06 -5.32
N SER A 246 5.88 6.25 -6.35
CA SER A 246 7.35 6.24 -6.22
C SER A 246 7.93 7.37 -5.36
N SER A 247 7.17 8.44 -5.12
CA SER A 247 7.55 9.59 -4.29
C SER A 247 6.31 10.27 -3.71
N PRO A 248 6.45 11.13 -2.67
CA PRO A 248 5.34 11.95 -2.18
C PRO A 248 4.72 12.82 -3.29
N THR A 249 5.54 13.37 -4.18
CA THR A 249 5.09 14.16 -5.34
C THR A 249 4.36 13.31 -6.38
N ALA A 250 4.85 12.09 -6.66
CA ALA A 250 4.17 11.14 -7.54
C ALA A 250 2.83 10.70 -6.95
N SER A 251 2.79 10.43 -5.65
CA SER A 251 1.57 10.06 -4.91
C SER A 251 0.53 11.17 -4.97
N LYS A 252 0.93 12.44 -4.81
CA LYS A 252 0.04 13.61 -4.99
C LYS A 252 -0.48 13.72 -6.42
N ARG A 253 0.36 13.46 -7.42
CA ARG A 253 -0.05 13.44 -8.84
C ARG A 253 -1.06 12.33 -9.13
N THR A 254 -0.82 11.14 -8.61
CA THR A 254 -1.74 10.00 -8.70
C THR A 254 -3.06 10.31 -8.03
N LEU A 255 -3.02 10.82 -6.80
CA LEU A 255 -4.21 11.18 -6.04
C LEU A 255 -5.01 12.30 -6.72
N LYS A 256 -4.34 13.27 -7.34
CA LYS A 256 -4.97 14.29 -8.20
C LYS A 256 -5.67 13.65 -9.40
N LYS A 257 -5.05 12.65 -10.03
CA LYS A 257 -5.64 11.93 -11.16
C LYS A 257 -6.86 11.10 -10.75
N VAL A 258 -6.82 10.47 -9.57
CA VAL A 258 -7.97 9.77 -8.97
C VAL A 258 -9.12 10.75 -8.75
N ALA A 259 -8.87 11.90 -8.12
CA ALA A 259 -9.89 12.92 -7.90
C ALA A 259 -10.50 13.43 -9.21
N GLU A 260 -9.68 13.67 -10.24
CA GLU A 260 -10.17 14.04 -11.58
C GLU A 260 -11.11 12.99 -12.14
N VAL A 261 -10.72 11.71 -12.10
CA VAL A 261 -11.54 10.61 -12.64
C VAL A 261 -12.85 10.46 -11.85
N MET A 262 -12.80 10.55 -10.53
CA MET A 262 -14.00 10.52 -9.69
C MET A 262 -14.95 11.66 -10.03
N LEU A 263 -14.42 12.88 -10.17
CA LEU A 263 -15.19 14.06 -10.52
C LEU A 263 -15.76 14.00 -11.95
N HIS A 264 -15.08 13.30 -12.87
CA HIS A 264 -15.61 13.01 -14.19
C HIS A 264 -16.72 11.95 -14.19
N ALA A 265 -16.61 10.94 -13.32
CA ALA A 265 -17.58 9.84 -13.22
C ALA A 265 -18.84 10.25 -12.46
N ASN A 266 -18.70 10.93 -11.32
CA ASN A 266 -19.79 11.39 -10.49
C ASN A 266 -19.46 12.75 -9.84
N PRO A 267 -19.93 13.87 -10.43
CA PRO A 267 -19.73 15.20 -9.86
C PRO A 267 -20.45 15.45 -8.53
N SER A 268 -21.41 14.60 -8.13
CA SER A 268 -22.10 14.74 -6.84
C SER A 268 -21.36 14.08 -5.68
N ASP A 269 -20.31 13.29 -5.96
CA ASP A 269 -19.56 12.56 -4.94
C ASP A 269 -18.70 13.51 -4.09
N PRO A 270 -18.94 13.62 -2.76
CA PRO A 270 -18.18 14.50 -1.88
C PRO A 270 -16.69 14.14 -1.77
N LEU A 271 -16.32 12.88 -1.98
CA LEU A 271 -14.95 12.40 -1.74
C LEU A 271 -13.93 13.04 -2.70
N ALA A 272 -14.29 13.25 -3.97
CA ALA A 272 -13.40 13.89 -4.94
C ALA A 272 -12.98 15.30 -4.47
N TYR A 273 -13.92 16.08 -3.94
CA TYR A 273 -13.68 17.43 -3.43
C TYR A 273 -12.81 17.45 -2.17
N ARG A 274 -12.98 16.45 -1.29
CA ARG A 274 -12.14 16.27 -0.09
C ARG A 274 -10.70 15.97 -0.47
N ILE A 275 -10.50 15.11 -1.48
CA ILE A 275 -9.17 14.80 -2.01
C ILE A 275 -8.50 16.07 -2.56
N TYR A 276 -9.22 16.91 -3.32
CA TYR A 276 -8.67 18.18 -3.79
C TYR A 276 -8.23 19.10 -2.64
N ARG A 277 -8.97 19.18 -1.53
CA ARG A 277 -8.57 20.01 -0.37
C ARG A 277 -7.34 19.44 0.32
N HIS A 278 -7.27 18.12 0.50
CA HIS A 278 -6.08 17.48 1.01
C HIS A 278 -4.87 17.79 0.12
N LEU A 279 -4.97 17.60 -1.20
CA LEU A 279 -3.88 17.90 -2.14
C LEU A 279 -3.41 19.36 -2.10
N THR A 280 -4.32 20.30 -1.86
CA THR A 280 -4.01 21.73 -1.81
C THR A 280 -3.32 22.14 -0.51
N TRP A 281 -3.62 21.50 0.62
CA TRP A 281 -3.16 21.94 1.95
C TRP A 281 -2.23 20.96 2.67
N ASP A 282 -1.95 19.78 2.11
CA ASP A 282 -1.12 18.75 2.75
C ASP A 282 0.32 19.22 3.08
N ASP A 283 0.90 20.15 2.31
CA ASP A 283 2.24 20.69 2.57
C ASP A 283 2.23 21.99 3.42
N ILE A 284 1.09 22.42 3.96
CA ILE A 284 0.94 23.72 4.64
C ILE A 284 0.78 23.53 6.14
N ASP A 285 1.89 23.72 6.86
CA ASP A 285 1.95 23.54 8.32
C ASP A 285 1.82 24.85 9.12
N GLY A 286 1.69 26.00 8.45
CA GLY A 286 1.70 27.30 9.13
C GLY A 286 1.23 28.47 8.26
N LEU A 287 0.98 29.61 8.92
CA LEU A 287 0.66 30.86 8.24
C LEU A 287 1.84 31.34 7.38
N PRO A 288 1.59 31.88 6.18
CA PRO A 288 2.64 32.49 5.38
C PRO A 288 3.20 33.74 6.09
N ASP A 289 4.48 34.02 5.84
CA ASP A 289 5.13 35.25 6.32
C ASP A 289 4.31 36.47 5.92
N HIS A 290 3.97 37.31 6.90
CA HIS A 290 3.14 38.49 6.69
C HIS A 290 3.59 39.69 7.53
N GLN A 291 3.32 40.88 7.01
CA GLN A 291 3.49 42.14 7.72
C GLN A 291 2.21 42.96 7.57
N ASN A 292 1.60 43.37 8.68
CA ASN A 292 0.30 44.08 8.68
C ASN A 292 -0.79 43.33 7.88
N ASN A 293 -0.90 42.01 8.08
CA ASN A 293 -1.81 41.10 7.37
C ASN A 293 -1.58 41.01 5.84
N GLN A 294 -0.48 41.55 5.32
CA GLN A 294 -0.10 41.43 3.92
C GLN A 294 1.05 40.45 3.74
N THR A 295 0.87 39.50 2.81
CA THR A 295 1.85 38.48 2.45
C THR A 295 2.63 38.89 1.20
N PRO A 296 3.86 38.39 1.00
CA PRO A 296 4.62 38.60 -0.24
C PRO A 296 4.07 37.77 -1.42
N LEU A 297 3.05 36.95 -1.20
CA LEU A 297 2.48 36.01 -2.17
C LEU A 297 1.66 36.75 -3.23
N SER A 298 1.74 36.25 -4.47
CA SER A 298 0.90 36.73 -5.58
C SER A 298 -0.08 35.63 -5.96
N LEU A 299 -1.35 35.98 -6.13
CA LEU A 299 -2.34 35.05 -6.65
C LEU A 299 -2.06 34.76 -8.13
N ALA A 300 -1.85 33.48 -8.46
CA ALA A 300 -1.60 33.00 -9.82
C ALA A 300 -2.88 32.91 -10.69
N VAL A 301 -3.89 33.73 -10.39
CA VAL A 301 -5.18 33.80 -11.08
C VAL A 301 -5.43 35.24 -11.52
N SER A 302 -5.63 35.44 -12.82
CA SER A 302 -5.83 36.79 -13.37
C SER A 302 -7.14 37.42 -12.89
N SER A 303 -7.22 38.75 -12.90
CA SER A 303 -8.46 39.46 -12.54
C SER A 303 -9.64 39.05 -13.44
N ASP A 304 -9.37 38.75 -14.71
CA ASP A 304 -10.39 38.31 -15.67
C ASP A 304 -10.92 36.91 -15.32
N GLN A 305 -10.03 35.98 -14.95
CA GLN A 305 -10.41 34.65 -14.48
C GLN A 305 -11.21 34.70 -13.18
N GLN A 306 -10.80 35.55 -12.24
CA GLN A 306 -11.56 35.76 -11.00
C GLN A 306 -12.97 36.28 -11.26
N ALA A 307 -13.13 37.22 -12.20
CA ALA A 307 -14.43 37.73 -12.59
C ALA A 307 -15.29 36.64 -13.27
N GLU A 308 -14.72 35.85 -14.17
CA GLU A 308 -15.41 34.72 -14.82
C GLU A 308 -15.94 33.71 -13.79
N TYR A 309 -15.11 33.29 -12.84
CA TYR A 309 -15.54 32.35 -11.79
C TYR A 309 -16.61 32.95 -10.88
N ARG A 310 -16.51 34.23 -10.54
CA ARG A 310 -17.53 34.93 -9.75
C ARG A 310 -18.87 34.99 -10.49
N ASP A 311 -18.85 35.33 -11.78
CA ASP A 311 -20.08 35.43 -12.58
C ASP A 311 -20.75 34.06 -12.72
N LYS A 312 -19.96 33.00 -12.90
CA LYS A 312 -20.42 31.60 -12.93
C LYS A 312 -21.00 31.13 -11.59
N ALA A 313 -20.45 31.60 -10.47
CA ALA A 313 -20.97 31.28 -9.13
C ALA A 313 -22.30 32.00 -8.85
N ASN A 314 -22.54 33.17 -9.46
CA ASN A 314 -23.74 33.99 -9.22
C ASN A 314 -24.89 33.74 -10.20
N GLN A 315 -24.63 33.16 -11.38
CA GLN A 315 -25.62 33.05 -12.46
C GLN A 315 -25.85 31.60 -12.91
N GLU A 316 -25.04 31.11 -13.85
CA GLU A 316 -25.22 29.80 -14.50
C GLU A 316 -23.99 28.94 -14.24
N SER A 317 -24.04 28.22 -13.12
CA SER A 317 -22.99 27.30 -12.71
C SER A 317 -22.96 26.05 -13.60
N ASP A 318 -21.77 25.56 -13.91
CA ASP A 318 -21.56 24.35 -14.69
C ASP A 318 -20.39 23.53 -14.13
N ILE A 319 -20.44 22.22 -14.37
CA ILE A 319 -19.46 21.27 -13.84
C ILE A 319 -18.06 21.46 -14.43
N ASP A 320 -17.96 21.90 -15.68
CA ASP A 320 -16.66 22.05 -16.34
C ASP A 320 -15.89 23.25 -15.75
N THR A 321 -16.59 24.32 -15.40
CA THR A 321 -16.05 25.46 -14.64
C THR A 321 -15.58 25.02 -13.27
N ILE A 322 -16.35 24.19 -12.54
CA ILE A 322 -15.93 23.64 -11.25
C ILE A 322 -14.65 22.81 -11.40
N LYS A 323 -14.59 21.87 -12.36
CA LYS A 323 -13.39 21.04 -12.62
C LYS A 323 -12.16 21.88 -12.93
N ARG A 324 -12.31 22.96 -13.70
CA ARG A 324 -11.22 23.89 -14.01
C ARG A 324 -10.78 24.66 -12.76
N LEU A 325 -11.73 25.13 -11.96
CA LEU A 325 -11.46 25.85 -10.72
C LEU A 325 -10.75 24.96 -9.69
N GLU A 326 -11.16 23.70 -9.51
CA GLU A 326 -10.48 22.73 -8.63
C GLU A 326 -8.99 22.58 -8.97
N ARG A 327 -8.67 22.50 -10.27
CA ARG A 327 -7.27 22.43 -10.73
C ARG A 327 -6.51 23.72 -10.42
N THR A 328 -7.14 24.88 -10.63
CA THR A 328 -6.56 26.19 -10.31
C THR A 328 -6.30 26.35 -8.81
N LEU A 329 -7.20 25.85 -7.96
CA LEU A 329 -7.06 25.94 -6.50
C LEU A 329 -5.87 25.14 -5.96
N THR A 330 -5.50 24.03 -6.61
CA THR A 330 -4.26 23.31 -6.25
C THR A 330 -3.01 24.19 -6.40
N ASP A 331 -3.02 25.12 -7.35
CA ASP A 331 -1.89 26.04 -7.61
C ASP A 331 -2.05 27.38 -6.85
N ALA A 332 -3.19 27.59 -6.18
CA ALA A 332 -3.54 28.82 -5.45
C ALA A 332 -4.14 28.51 -4.05
N PRO A 333 -3.36 27.87 -3.15
CA PRO A 333 -3.88 27.27 -1.91
C PRO A 333 -4.47 28.26 -0.91
N PHE A 334 -4.02 29.51 -0.95
CA PHE A 334 -4.46 30.57 -0.02
C PHE A 334 -5.65 31.37 -0.55
N TRP A 335 -6.17 31.06 -1.74
CA TRP A 335 -7.30 31.78 -2.32
C TRP A 335 -8.65 31.21 -1.83
N LEU A 336 -8.98 31.49 -0.58
CA LEU A 336 -10.19 31.01 0.09
C LEU A 336 -11.49 31.38 -0.66
N THR A 337 -11.54 32.58 -1.26
CA THR A 337 -12.66 33.01 -2.09
C THR A 337 -12.93 32.06 -3.27
N GLY A 338 -11.90 31.46 -3.86
CA GLY A 338 -12.09 30.50 -4.94
C GLY A 338 -12.78 29.21 -4.46
N HIS A 339 -12.53 28.77 -3.21
CA HIS A 339 -13.26 27.64 -2.63
C HIS A 339 -14.73 27.98 -2.34
N TYR A 340 -15.04 29.23 -1.97
CA TYR A 340 -16.42 29.71 -1.84
C TYR A 340 -17.16 29.71 -3.19
N PHE A 341 -16.48 30.02 -4.29
CA PHE A 341 -17.07 29.92 -5.62
C PHE A 341 -17.40 28.47 -5.99
N VAL A 342 -16.51 27.51 -5.70
CA VAL A 342 -16.85 26.08 -5.86
C VAL A 342 -18.08 25.72 -5.05
N TYR A 343 -18.12 26.07 -3.76
CA TYR A 343 -19.27 25.81 -2.89
C TYR A 343 -20.57 26.36 -3.50
N SER A 344 -20.56 27.62 -3.92
CA SER A 344 -21.74 28.30 -4.48
C SER A 344 -22.20 27.62 -5.77
N MET A 345 -21.26 27.24 -6.65
CA MET A 345 -21.60 26.52 -7.88
C MET A 345 -22.19 25.13 -7.61
N LEU A 346 -21.71 24.42 -6.59
CA LEU A 346 -22.26 23.11 -6.21
C LEU A 346 -23.67 23.21 -5.65
N ILE A 347 -23.95 24.22 -4.81
CA ILE A 347 -25.30 24.51 -4.32
C ILE A 347 -26.24 24.84 -5.49
N ASN A 348 -25.80 25.68 -6.43
CA ASN A 348 -26.62 26.03 -7.61
C ASN A 348 -26.96 24.81 -8.48
N LEU A 349 -26.09 23.79 -8.51
CA LEU A 349 -26.29 22.54 -9.23
C LEU A 349 -27.06 21.47 -8.42
N GLY A 350 -27.38 21.73 -7.15
CA GLY A 350 -28.08 20.81 -6.27
C GLY A 350 -27.20 19.67 -5.72
N PHE A 351 -25.88 19.87 -5.67
CA PHE A 351 -24.94 18.91 -5.08
C PHE A 351 -24.61 19.30 -3.63
N ASP A 352 -25.64 19.28 -2.77
CA ASP A 352 -25.56 19.77 -1.39
C ASP A 352 -24.53 19.04 -0.53
N ASP A 353 -24.43 17.71 -0.68
CA ASP A 353 -23.46 16.89 0.06
C ASP A 353 -22.01 17.24 -0.33
N ALA A 354 -21.74 17.44 -1.62
CA ALA A 354 -20.45 17.86 -2.13
C ALA A 354 -20.10 19.28 -1.68
N ALA A 355 -21.08 20.21 -1.74
CA ALA A 355 -20.91 21.57 -1.25
C ALA A 355 -20.59 21.57 0.26
N THR A 356 -21.31 20.78 1.05
CA THR A 356 -21.07 20.63 2.49
C THR A 356 -19.67 20.10 2.78
N ALA A 357 -19.20 19.12 2.01
CA ALA A 357 -17.83 18.62 2.15
C ALA A 357 -16.78 19.69 1.85
N VAL A 358 -16.96 20.49 0.78
CA VAL A 358 -16.06 21.62 0.49
C VAL A 358 -16.00 22.60 1.66
N LYS A 359 -17.17 22.98 2.19
CA LYS A 359 -17.27 23.90 3.33
C LYS A 359 -16.56 23.35 4.58
N GLN A 360 -16.81 22.08 4.91
CA GLN A 360 -16.20 21.43 6.08
C GLN A 360 -14.67 21.38 6.01
N GLU A 361 -14.11 21.04 4.84
CA GLU A 361 -12.66 20.98 4.66
C GLU A 361 -12.04 22.38 4.73
N VAL A 362 -12.68 23.40 4.15
CA VAL A 362 -12.22 24.79 4.23
C VAL A 362 -12.27 25.31 5.67
N GLN A 363 -13.36 25.03 6.40
CA GLN A 363 -13.48 25.41 7.79
C GLN A 363 -12.39 24.75 8.65
N ARG A 364 -12.12 23.45 8.44
CA ARG A 364 -11.05 22.75 9.16
C ARG A 364 -9.68 23.39 8.93
N PHE A 365 -9.40 23.79 7.69
CA PHE A 365 -8.14 24.47 7.36
C PHE A 365 -8.03 25.83 8.05
N VAL A 366 -9.10 26.64 8.03
CA VAL A 366 -9.15 27.95 8.71
C VAL A 366 -9.01 27.77 10.23
N ASP A 367 -9.70 26.79 10.83
CA ASP A 367 -9.61 26.48 12.26
C ASP A 367 -8.20 26.01 12.67
N SER A 368 -7.47 25.34 11.76
CA SER A 368 -6.10 24.90 12.01
C SER A 368 -5.06 26.03 11.95
N LEU A 369 -5.35 27.10 11.22
CA LEU A 369 -4.45 28.25 11.00
C LEU A 369 -5.19 29.55 11.35
N GLU A 370 -5.37 29.81 12.64
CA GLU A 370 -6.12 30.95 13.16
C GLU A 370 -5.65 32.29 12.53
N GLY A 371 -6.58 33.02 11.91
CA GLY A 371 -6.33 34.33 11.32
C GLY A 371 -5.90 34.32 9.84
N ILE A 372 -5.82 33.15 9.20
CA ILE A 372 -5.51 33.02 7.77
C ILE A 372 -6.51 33.74 6.87
N GLU A 373 -7.79 33.79 7.27
CA GLU A 373 -8.89 34.42 6.56
C GLU A 373 -8.78 35.95 6.51
N HIS A 374 -7.96 36.54 7.38
CA HIS A 374 -7.71 37.99 7.46
C HIS A 374 -6.46 38.43 6.70
N LEU A 375 -5.72 37.50 6.10
CA LEU A 375 -4.52 37.80 5.32
C LEU A 375 -4.86 38.25 3.90
N SER A 376 -3.90 38.94 3.27
CA SER A 376 -4.01 39.48 1.91
C SER A 376 -2.76 39.16 1.08
N PHE A 377 -2.94 39.05 -0.23
CA PHE A 377 -1.87 38.94 -1.22
C PHE A 377 -1.10 40.27 -1.37
N LYS A 378 0.03 40.22 -2.07
CA LYS A 378 0.93 41.35 -2.37
C LYS A 378 0.23 42.57 -2.98
N ASN A 379 -0.86 42.38 -3.71
CA ASN A 379 -1.66 43.45 -4.33
C ASN A 379 -2.84 43.93 -3.44
N SER A 380 -2.82 43.60 -2.14
CA SER A 380 -3.89 43.89 -1.18
C SER A 380 -5.22 43.21 -1.49
N LEU A 381 -5.23 42.21 -2.38
CA LEU A 381 -6.38 41.34 -2.56
C LEU A 381 -6.50 40.43 -1.33
N PRO A 382 -7.65 40.35 -0.64
CA PRO A 382 -7.80 39.50 0.52
C PRO A 382 -7.83 38.01 0.12
N PHE A 383 -7.41 37.14 1.04
CA PHE A 383 -7.53 35.68 0.88
C PHE A 383 -8.99 35.24 0.85
N ALA A 384 -9.81 35.82 1.73
CA ALA A 384 -11.26 35.68 1.79
C ALA A 384 -11.94 37.05 1.62
N ASP A 385 -12.87 37.17 0.69
CA ASP A 385 -13.71 38.37 0.56
C ASP A 385 -14.83 38.39 1.63
N GLU A 386 -15.58 39.48 1.70
CA GLU A 386 -16.63 39.67 2.72
C GLU A 386 -17.71 38.57 2.66
N ALA A 387 -18.07 38.11 1.46
CA ALA A 387 -19.01 37.00 1.27
C ALA A 387 -18.43 35.68 1.79
N THR A 388 -17.16 35.43 1.53
CA THR A 388 -16.43 34.25 2.00
C THR A 388 -16.30 34.24 3.52
N LEU A 389 -15.99 35.38 4.13
CA LEU A 389 -15.93 35.53 5.59
C LEU A 389 -17.30 35.25 6.23
N SER A 390 -18.38 35.78 5.65
CA SER A 390 -19.75 35.52 6.10
C SER A 390 -20.10 34.03 5.98
N TRP A 391 -19.72 33.39 4.87
CA TRP A 391 -19.92 31.96 4.64
C TRP A 391 -19.18 31.08 5.66
N LEU A 392 -17.93 31.39 5.99
CA LEU A 392 -17.16 30.70 7.02
C LEU A 392 -17.72 30.95 8.43
N SER A 393 -18.25 32.14 8.69
CA SER A 393 -18.90 32.47 9.97
C SER A 393 -20.24 31.75 10.18
N THR A 394 -20.82 31.21 9.10
CA THR A 394 -22.12 30.50 9.15
C THR A 394 -21.90 29.10 9.72
N GLN A 395 -22.06 28.96 11.03
CA GLN A 395 -22.08 27.68 11.74
C GLN A 395 -23.15 26.76 11.12
N ASP A 396 -22.73 25.63 10.54
CA ASP A 396 -23.67 24.58 10.20
C ASP A 396 -24.22 24.00 11.51
N ALA A 397 -25.53 24.07 11.69
CA ALA A 397 -26.23 23.47 12.83
C ALA A 397 -26.06 21.94 12.92
N THR A 398 -25.33 21.33 11.99
CA THR A 398 -25.01 19.90 11.89
C THR A 398 -23.56 19.57 12.29
N SER A 399 -22.70 20.56 12.50
CA SER A 399 -21.36 20.37 13.07
C SER A 399 -21.39 20.59 14.58
N SER A 400 -21.95 19.61 15.30
CA SER A 400 -21.44 19.35 16.65
C SER A 400 -19.96 19.03 16.49
N THR A 401 -19.15 19.95 16.99
CA THR A 401 -17.70 19.96 16.96
C THR A 401 -17.16 18.64 17.50
N SER A 402 -16.79 17.71 16.63
CA SER A 402 -15.75 16.73 16.96
C SER A 402 -14.40 17.42 16.80
N GLN A 403 -14.11 18.32 17.74
CA GLN A 403 -12.78 18.35 18.32
C GLN A 403 -12.44 16.88 18.62
N SER A 404 -11.18 16.49 18.41
CA SER A 404 -10.64 15.30 19.07
C SER A 404 -10.57 15.55 20.60
N VAL A 405 -11.73 15.82 21.21
CA VAL A 405 -12.00 15.34 22.55
C VAL A 405 -11.92 13.84 22.37
N VAL A 406 -10.97 13.21 23.05
CA VAL A 406 -11.01 11.77 23.31
C VAL A 406 -12.48 11.48 23.61
N GLN A 407 -13.20 10.81 22.71
CA GLN A 407 -14.56 10.36 22.98
C GLN A 407 -14.40 9.27 24.03
N THR A 408 -14.17 9.71 25.27
CA THR A 408 -14.35 8.89 26.43
C THR A 408 -15.85 8.68 26.41
N VAL A 409 -16.28 7.49 26.02
CA VAL A 409 -17.66 7.10 26.26
C VAL A 409 -17.80 7.21 27.78
N VAL A 410 -18.45 8.27 28.24
CA VAL A 410 -18.83 8.40 29.64
C VAL A 410 -19.94 7.39 29.83
N ILE A 411 -19.56 6.14 30.05
CA ILE A 411 -20.48 5.07 30.43
C ILE A 411 -20.89 5.40 31.85
N SER A 412 -21.91 6.25 31.96
CA SER A 412 -22.66 6.41 33.19
C SER A 412 -23.26 5.04 33.52
N GLN A 413 -23.22 4.63 34.80
CA GLN A 413 -23.85 3.36 35.24
C GLN A 413 -25.33 3.24 34.81
N GLU A 414 -25.97 4.35 34.45
CA GLU A 414 -27.36 4.47 33.99
C GLU A 414 -27.59 4.09 32.51
N ASP A 415 -26.56 4.06 31.64
CA ASP A 415 -26.70 3.75 30.19
C ASP A 415 -26.56 2.25 29.87
N SER A 416 -26.42 1.41 30.90
CA SER A 416 -26.41 -0.04 30.73
C SER A 416 -27.85 -0.51 30.55
N LEU A 417 -28.17 -1.16 29.42
CA LEU A 417 -29.46 -1.87 29.29
C LEU A 417 -29.62 -2.80 30.51
N PRO A 418 -30.82 -2.85 31.14
CA PRO A 418 -31.05 -3.77 32.25
C PRO A 418 -30.64 -5.18 31.82
N MET A 419 -29.79 -5.86 32.61
CA MET A 419 -29.34 -7.23 32.32
C MET A 419 -30.51 -8.21 32.09
N GLU A 420 -31.73 -7.86 32.51
CA GLU A 420 -32.96 -8.64 32.38
C GLU A 420 -33.54 -8.68 30.96
N ASP A 421 -33.11 -7.80 30.04
CA ASP A 421 -33.62 -7.75 28.66
C ASP A 421 -32.73 -8.48 27.63
N ILE A 422 -31.57 -9.00 28.04
CA ILE A 422 -30.63 -9.71 27.14
C ILE A 422 -31.02 -11.20 27.08
N THR A 423 -31.48 -11.63 25.92
CA THR A 423 -31.86 -13.02 25.61
C THR A 423 -30.91 -13.61 24.57
N LEU A 424 -30.91 -14.93 24.38
CA LEU A 424 -30.06 -15.59 23.38
C LEU A 424 -30.33 -15.08 21.94
N GLU A 425 -31.55 -14.60 21.67
CA GLU A 425 -31.97 -14.12 20.34
C GLU A 425 -31.42 -12.73 20.02
N ASN A 426 -31.32 -11.83 21.02
CA ASN A 426 -30.83 -10.45 20.83
C ASN A 426 -29.35 -10.26 21.21
N LEU A 427 -28.72 -11.28 21.79
CA LEU A 427 -27.31 -11.23 22.21
C LEU A 427 -26.37 -10.91 21.05
N GLY A 428 -26.65 -11.44 19.85
CA GLY A 428 -25.82 -11.18 18.67
C GLY A 428 -25.80 -9.71 18.25
N GLU A 429 -26.97 -9.07 18.24
CA GLU A 429 -27.10 -7.64 17.92
C GLU A 429 -26.47 -6.77 19.00
N TYR A 430 -26.69 -7.12 20.28
CA TYR A 430 -26.09 -6.40 21.40
C TYR A 430 -24.56 -6.51 21.43
N ALA A 431 -24.02 -7.72 21.22
CA ALA A 431 -22.58 -7.94 21.13
C ALA A 431 -21.95 -7.23 19.93
N ALA A 432 -22.64 -7.21 18.78
CA ALA A 432 -22.19 -6.46 17.60
C ALA A 432 -22.16 -4.95 17.84
N GLU A 433 -23.17 -4.40 18.53
CA GLU A 433 -23.19 -2.97 18.87
C GLU A 433 -22.10 -2.61 19.90
N LEU A 434 -21.85 -3.48 20.89
CA LEU A 434 -20.73 -3.31 21.82
C LEU A 434 -19.36 -3.41 21.11
N ALA A 435 -19.20 -4.35 20.16
CA ALA A 435 -17.98 -4.46 19.36
C ALA A 435 -17.74 -3.22 18.50
N ARG A 436 -18.80 -2.68 17.87
CA ARG A 436 -18.74 -1.42 17.11
C ARG A 436 -18.34 -0.25 18.01
N LYS A 437 -18.90 -0.16 19.21
CA LYS A 437 -18.51 0.87 20.22
C LYS A 437 -17.06 0.72 20.66
N LEU A 438 -16.58 -0.52 20.79
CA LEU A 438 -15.20 -0.83 21.18
C LEU A 438 -14.20 -0.40 20.09
N GLU A 439 -14.56 -0.51 18.81
CA GLU A 439 -13.74 -0.02 17.69
C GLU A 439 -13.69 1.52 17.60
N LEU A 440 -14.73 2.19 18.06
CA LEU A 440 -14.85 3.66 18.01
C LEU A 440 -14.23 4.35 19.24
N ASP A 441 -14.17 3.68 20.40
CA ASP A 441 -13.63 4.27 21.64
C ASP A 441 -12.10 4.20 21.66
N SER A 442 -11.45 5.35 21.74
CA SER A 442 -9.99 5.47 21.82
C SER A 442 -9.46 5.53 23.27
N SER A 443 -10.34 5.53 24.27
CA SER A 443 -9.97 5.60 25.68
C SER A 443 -9.79 4.19 26.27
N GLY A 444 -8.65 3.95 26.95
CA GLY A 444 -8.40 2.66 27.61
C GLY A 444 -9.44 2.31 28.68
N ARG A 445 -9.97 3.32 29.38
CA ARG A 445 -11.04 3.16 30.39
C ARG A 445 -12.37 2.77 29.74
N GLY A 446 -12.77 3.43 28.66
CA GLY A 446 -14.03 3.15 27.96
C GLY A 446 -14.02 1.76 27.33
N GLN A 447 -12.92 1.39 26.69
CA GLN A 447 -12.71 0.02 26.20
C GLN A 447 -12.80 -1.03 27.32
N PHE A 448 -12.21 -0.76 28.48
CA PHE A 448 -12.30 -1.66 29.65
C PHE A 448 -13.74 -1.85 30.13
N MET A 449 -14.50 -0.76 30.25
CA MET A 449 -15.92 -0.80 30.64
C MET A 449 -16.78 -1.58 29.63
N LEU A 450 -16.51 -1.42 28.33
CA LEU A 450 -17.20 -2.16 27.27
C LEU A 450 -16.89 -3.67 27.34
N TYR A 451 -15.66 -4.06 27.67
CA TYR A 451 -15.34 -5.47 27.93
C TYR A 451 -16.14 -6.03 29.10
N LEU A 452 -16.25 -5.30 30.21
CA LEU A 452 -17.04 -5.74 31.37
C LEU A 452 -18.52 -5.93 31.01
N GLN A 453 -19.10 -5.03 30.21
CA GLN A 453 -20.48 -5.14 29.73
C GLN A 453 -20.67 -6.35 28.81
N LEU A 454 -19.73 -6.59 27.89
CA LEU A 454 -19.78 -7.73 26.98
C LEU A 454 -19.68 -9.06 27.74
N ILE A 455 -18.78 -9.14 28.73
CA ILE A 455 -18.66 -10.29 29.62
C ILE A 455 -19.97 -10.52 30.39
N ALA A 456 -20.54 -9.46 30.98
CA ALA A 456 -21.80 -9.56 31.71
C ALA A 456 -22.96 -10.05 30.83
N ALA A 457 -23.03 -9.61 29.57
CA ALA A 457 -24.03 -10.06 28.61
C ALA A 457 -23.87 -11.55 28.24
N TYR A 458 -22.64 -12.01 28.02
CA TYR A 458 -22.41 -13.45 27.79
C TYR A 458 -22.76 -14.29 29.03
N GLN A 459 -22.49 -13.78 30.24
CA GLN A 459 -22.85 -14.47 31.48
C GLN A 459 -24.35 -14.52 31.74
N SER A 460 -25.11 -13.47 31.41
CA SER A 460 -26.57 -13.45 31.63
C SER A 460 -27.29 -14.51 30.80
N VAL A 461 -26.73 -14.83 29.62
CA VAL A 461 -27.25 -15.86 28.70
C VAL A 461 -26.61 -17.24 28.93
N GLY A 462 -25.63 -17.34 29.82
CA GLY A 462 -24.98 -18.60 30.21
C GLY A 462 -23.86 -19.09 29.28
N LEU A 463 -23.35 -18.23 28.39
CA LEU A 463 -22.25 -18.55 27.46
C LEU A 463 -20.87 -18.29 28.05
N TYR A 464 -20.59 -18.90 29.21
CA TYR A 464 -19.36 -18.70 29.98
C TYR A 464 -18.03 -18.95 29.22
N PRO A 465 -17.90 -19.94 28.32
CA PRO A 465 -16.64 -20.15 27.59
C PRO A 465 -16.23 -18.96 26.72
N LEU A 466 -17.19 -18.21 26.18
CA LEU A 466 -16.94 -17.04 25.33
C LEU A 466 -16.42 -15.84 26.13
N CYS A 467 -16.57 -15.83 27.46
CA CYS A 467 -16.05 -14.77 28.31
C CYS A 467 -14.52 -14.83 28.47
N LEU A 468 -13.91 -16.01 28.36
CA LEU A 468 -12.49 -16.24 28.73
C LEU A 468 -11.50 -15.30 28.01
N PRO A 469 -11.56 -15.08 26.69
CA PRO A 469 -10.63 -14.18 26.01
C PRO A 469 -10.75 -12.73 26.49
N TYR A 470 -11.96 -12.29 26.81
CA TYR A 470 -12.22 -10.93 27.30
C TYR A 470 -11.78 -10.77 28.76
N LEU A 471 -11.95 -11.80 29.58
CA LEU A 471 -11.45 -11.84 30.97
C LEU A 471 -9.92 -11.84 31.01
N GLU A 472 -9.26 -12.60 30.13
CA GLU A 472 -7.80 -12.60 29.96
C GLU A 472 -7.30 -11.19 29.64
N LYS A 473 -7.91 -10.54 28.64
CA LYS A 473 -7.56 -9.17 28.25
C LYS A 473 -7.83 -8.15 29.37
N GLY A 474 -8.96 -8.26 30.06
CA GLY A 474 -9.28 -7.41 31.22
C GLY A 474 -8.26 -7.57 32.35
N TRP A 475 -7.82 -8.80 32.61
CA TRP A 475 -6.82 -9.11 33.64
C TRP A 475 -5.44 -8.50 33.33
N GLU A 476 -5.00 -8.54 32.07
CA GLU A 476 -3.77 -7.87 31.63
C GLU A 476 -3.84 -6.36 31.87
N VAL A 477 -4.96 -5.72 31.53
CA VAL A 477 -5.18 -4.28 31.77
C VAL A 477 -5.18 -3.97 33.27
N GLN A 478 -5.85 -4.80 34.08
CA GLN A 478 -5.89 -4.61 35.54
C GLN A 478 -4.48 -4.61 36.15
N LYS A 479 -3.61 -5.52 35.70
CA LYS A 479 -2.22 -5.62 36.14
C LYS A 479 -1.36 -4.47 35.64
N ALA A 480 -1.43 -4.15 34.35
CA ALA A 480 -0.61 -3.13 33.71
C ALA A 480 -0.81 -1.74 34.34
N PHE A 481 -2.05 -1.41 34.70
CA PHE A 481 -2.41 -0.10 35.27
C PHE A 481 -2.60 -0.10 36.80
N ASN A 482 -2.36 -1.23 37.47
CA ASN A 482 -2.59 -1.42 38.90
C ASN A 482 -3.98 -0.91 39.35
N LEU A 483 -5.01 -1.40 38.66
CA LEU A 483 -6.39 -0.91 38.81
C LEU A 483 -6.91 -1.05 40.25
N ALA A 484 -6.43 -2.04 41.01
CA ALA A 484 -6.79 -2.21 42.41
C ALA A 484 -6.44 -0.99 43.29
N SER A 485 -5.40 -0.24 42.92
CA SER A 485 -4.97 0.97 43.62
C SER A 485 -5.63 2.26 43.11
N TRP A 486 -5.95 2.30 41.81
CA TRP A 486 -6.50 3.48 41.14
C TRP A 486 -8.03 3.50 41.11
N GLU A 487 -8.66 2.37 40.80
CA GLU A 487 -10.11 2.20 40.68
C GLU A 487 -10.57 0.85 41.25
N PRO A 488 -10.60 0.71 42.59
CA PRO A 488 -10.85 -0.57 43.26
C PRO A 488 -12.21 -1.18 42.91
N HIS A 489 -13.22 -0.37 42.61
CA HIS A 489 -14.56 -0.83 42.24
C HIS A 489 -14.55 -1.61 40.91
N LEU A 490 -13.79 -1.15 39.92
CA LEU A 490 -13.68 -1.81 38.61
C LEU A 490 -12.84 -3.09 38.70
N SER A 491 -11.79 -3.06 39.52
CA SER A 491 -10.99 -4.25 39.87
C SER A 491 -11.88 -5.33 40.48
N SER A 492 -12.69 -4.97 41.50
CA SER A 492 -13.62 -5.88 42.16
C SER A 492 -14.69 -6.41 41.20
N GLN A 493 -15.20 -5.58 40.29
CA GLN A 493 -16.19 -6.00 39.31
C GLN A 493 -15.63 -7.04 38.33
N LEU A 494 -14.40 -6.85 37.84
CA LEU A 494 -13.73 -7.83 36.99
C LEU A 494 -13.49 -9.15 37.76
N GLU A 495 -13.00 -9.08 39.00
CA GLU A 495 -12.78 -10.26 39.85
C GLU A 495 -14.08 -11.04 40.10
N ASP A 496 -15.21 -10.35 40.33
CA ASP A 496 -16.53 -10.98 40.46
C ASP A 496 -16.96 -11.67 39.17
N LEU A 497 -16.72 -11.08 38.00
CA LEU A 497 -17.02 -11.68 36.71
C LEU A 497 -16.12 -12.90 36.42
N ILE A 498 -14.83 -12.83 36.76
CA ILE A 498 -13.89 -13.95 36.68
C ILE A 498 -14.41 -15.09 37.55
N ARG A 499 -14.67 -14.82 38.84
CA ARG A 499 -15.20 -15.78 39.81
C ARG A 499 -16.47 -16.48 39.32
N LYS A 500 -17.46 -15.72 38.85
CA LYS A 500 -18.72 -16.26 38.31
C LYS A 500 -18.47 -17.19 37.12
N THR A 501 -17.60 -16.80 36.20
CA THR A 501 -17.26 -17.62 35.02
C THR A 501 -16.55 -18.90 35.44
N LEU A 502 -15.57 -18.80 36.35
CA LEU A 502 -14.79 -19.95 36.80
C LEU A 502 -15.62 -20.96 37.57
N HIS A 503 -16.54 -20.54 38.45
CA HIS A 503 -17.42 -21.49 39.16
C HIS A 503 -18.38 -22.23 38.22
N GLN A 504 -18.78 -21.60 37.12
CA GLN A 504 -19.68 -22.21 36.13
C GLN A 504 -18.93 -23.18 35.21
N LEU A 505 -17.69 -22.85 34.82
CA LEU A 505 -16.87 -23.69 33.96
C LEU A 505 -16.16 -24.83 34.72
N PHE A 506 -15.73 -24.58 35.96
CA PHE A 506 -14.94 -25.51 36.77
C PHE A 506 -15.58 -25.72 38.13
N ARG A 507 -15.93 -26.99 38.43
CA ARG A 507 -16.62 -27.37 39.67
C ARG A 507 -15.75 -27.31 40.93
N SER A 508 -14.44 -27.40 40.77
CA SER A 508 -13.48 -27.31 41.86
C SER A 508 -12.20 -26.60 41.39
N LYS A 509 -11.52 -25.96 42.35
CA LYS A 509 -10.26 -25.24 42.16
C LYS A 509 -9.15 -26.11 41.56
N ASP A 510 -9.20 -27.43 41.81
CA ASP A 510 -8.23 -28.41 41.30
C ASP A 510 -8.39 -28.73 39.81
N LEU A 511 -9.52 -28.36 39.20
CA LEU A 511 -9.80 -28.60 37.78
C LEU A 511 -9.47 -27.38 36.90
N LEU A 512 -8.87 -26.33 37.49
CA LEU A 512 -8.50 -25.12 36.78
C LEU A 512 -7.25 -25.39 35.90
N PRO A 513 -7.28 -25.06 34.60
CA PRO A 513 -6.11 -25.15 33.73
C PRO A 513 -4.92 -24.33 34.26
N GLU A 514 -3.70 -24.81 34.03
CA GLU A 514 -2.46 -24.12 34.45
C GLU A 514 -2.40 -22.67 33.94
N LYS A 515 -2.94 -22.40 32.73
CA LYS A 515 -3.04 -21.05 32.15
C LYS A 515 -3.79 -20.05 33.06
N TYR A 516 -4.69 -20.52 33.92
CA TYR A 516 -5.50 -19.67 34.82
C TYR A 516 -5.03 -19.74 36.28
N GLU A 517 -3.83 -20.25 36.54
CA GLU A 517 -3.31 -20.39 37.91
C GLU A 517 -3.29 -19.05 38.67
N GLU A 518 -3.12 -17.93 37.99
CA GLU A 518 -3.18 -16.60 38.60
C GLU A 518 -4.58 -16.22 39.13
N TRP A 519 -5.63 -16.77 38.55
CA TRP A 519 -7.02 -16.55 38.99
C TRP A 519 -7.44 -17.51 40.10
N LYS A 520 -6.55 -18.41 40.49
CA LYS A 520 -6.78 -19.37 41.58
C LYS A 520 -7.08 -18.69 42.91
N ALA A 521 -6.55 -17.48 43.14
CA ALA A 521 -6.86 -16.68 44.33
C ALA A 521 -8.26 -16.04 44.29
N ILE A 522 -8.83 -15.83 43.10
CA ILE A 522 -10.15 -15.23 42.89
C ILE A 522 -11.26 -16.29 42.96
N TYR A 523 -10.92 -17.56 42.78
CA TYR A 523 -11.84 -18.69 42.87
C TYR A 523 -12.40 -18.91 44.30
N ASP A 524 -11.70 -18.45 45.34
CA ASP A 524 -12.04 -18.70 46.75
C ASP A 524 -13.10 -17.76 47.30
#